data_AF-X1PFP5-F1
#
_entry.id   AF-X1PFP5-F1
#
_cell.length_a   1.000
_cell.length_b   1.000
_cell.length_c   1.000
_cell.angle_alpha   90.00
_cell.angle_beta   90.00
_cell.angle_gamma   90.00
#
_symmetry.space_group_name_H-M   'P 1'
#
loop_
_entity.id
_entity.type
_entity.pdbx_description
1 polymer ?
#
loop_
_entity_poly.entity_id
_entity_poly.type
_entity_poly.pdbx_seq_one_letter_code
_entity_poly.pdbx_strand_id
1 'polypeptide(L)'
;FDKRVREGKIRDCHGDLHAAHVCFTDNICIYDCIEFNDRFRYSDVASEIAFLAMDVDRYQQAGLSHYLVNTYVKLSHDEELLELLNFYKCYRAYVRGKVGSFKIEDPCIPEREKARILSVARSYFKLAESYTLGE
;
A
#
# COMPACT_ATOMS: atom_id res chain seq x y z
N PHE A 1 10.66 4.11 15.26
CA PHE A 1 9.21 4.10 15.52
C PHE A 1 8.80 5.07 16.62
N ASP A 2 9.38 5.05 17.83
CA ASP A 2 9.00 5.97 18.92
C ASP A 2 9.04 7.47 18.56
N LYS A 3 9.99 7.86 17.69
CA LYS A 3 10.06 9.22 17.14
C LYS A 3 8.78 9.57 16.36
N ARG A 4 8.36 8.72 15.42
CA ARG A 4 7.09 8.84 14.66
C ARG A 4 5.90 9.05 15.58
N VAL A 5 5.83 8.29 16.68
CA VAL A 5 4.76 8.41 17.69
C VAL A 5 4.78 9.79 18.34
N ARG A 6 5.95 10.23 18.85
CA ARG A 6 6.09 11.56 19.48
C ARG A 6 5.78 12.72 18.54
N GLU A 7 6.04 12.55 17.25
CA GLU A 7 5.79 13.55 16.21
C GLU A 7 4.36 13.53 15.65
N GLY A 8 3.46 12.74 16.23
CA GLY A 8 2.05 12.71 15.82
C GLY A 8 1.84 12.12 14.42
N LYS A 9 2.73 11.20 14.02
CA LYS A 9 2.72 10.56 12.71
C LYS A 9 1.90 9.27 12.68
N ILE A 10 1.56 8.73 13.85
CA ILE A 10 0.55 7.68 13.97
C ILE A 10 -0.81 8.36 14.00
N ARG A 11 -1.63 8.10 12.98
CA ARG A 11 -2.93 8.77 12.80
C ARG A 11 -4.00 7.75 12.46
N ASP A 12 -5.24 8.20 12.58
CA ASP A 12 -6.40 7.51 12.05
C ASP A 12 -6.38 7.60 10.51
N CYS A 13 -5.80 6.59 9.86
CA CYS A 13 -5.66 6.50 8.41
C CYS A 13 -6.81 5.70 7.79
N HIS A 14 -6.74 5.43 6.48
CA HIS A 14 -7.74 4.65 5.77
C HIS A 14 -7.56 3.14 6.00
N GLY A 15 -6.34 2.68 6.25
CA GLY A 15 -5.99 1.32 6.67
C GLY A 15 -5.83 0.32 5.52
N ASP A 16 -6.54 0.55 4.41
CA ASP A 16 -6.36 -0.16 3.13
C ASP A 16 -6.28 0.79 1.91
N LEU A 17 -5.53 1.91 2.02
CA LEU A 17 -5.44 2.87 0.91
C LEU A 17 -4.61 2.35 -0.27
N HIS A 18 -5.28 1.89 -1.32
CA HIS A 18 -4.66 1.51 -2.59
C HIS A 18 -5.51 1.98 -3.79
N ALA A 19 -5.01 1.81 -5.01
CA ALA A 19 -5.57 2.51 -6.18
C ALA A 19 -7.04 2.17 -6.47
N ALA A 20 -7.54 0.98 -6.09
CA ALA A 20 -8.94 0.62 -6.27
C ALA A 20 -9.89 1.48 -5.41
N HIS A 21 -9.39 2.02 -4.30
CA HIS A 21 -10.12 2.85 -3.33
C HIS A 21 -10.01 4.35 -3.64
N VAL A 22 -9.46 4.72 -4.80
CA VAL A 22 -9.36 6.10 -5.27
C VAL A 22 -10.13 6.23 -6.59
N CYS A 23 -11.24 6.97 -6.56
CA CYS A 23 -12.08 7.21 -7.73
C CYS A 23 -11.94 8.66 -8.21
N PHE A 24 -11.78 8.84 -9.52
CA PHE A 24 -11.76 10.14 -10.18
C PHE A 24 -13.18 10.44 -10.66
N THR A 25 -13.87 11.32 -9.95
CA THR A 25 -15.20 11.85 -10.32
C THR A 25 -15.05 13.33 -10.70
N ASP A 26 -16.04 14.18 -10.41
CA ASP A 26 -15.86 15.64 -10.45
C ASP A 26 -14.76 16.11 -9.48
N ASN A 27 -14.53 15.34 -8.41
CA ASN A 27 -13.40 15.46 -7.48
C ASN A 27 -12.75 14.08 -7.26
N ILE A 28 -11.60 14.06 -6.58
CA ILE A 28 -11.00 12.81 -6.09
C ILE A 28 -11.83 12.30 -4.89
N CYS A 29 -12.35 11.08 -5.00
CA CYS A 29 -13.06 10.39 -3.93
C CYS A 29 -12.22 9.22 -3.42
N ILE A 30 -11.95 9.18 -2.12
CA ILE A 30 -11.29 8.06 -1.45
C ILE A 30 -12.34 7.35 -0.60
N TYR A 31 -12.54 6.05 -0.82
CA TYR A 31 -13.66 5.28 -0.27
C TYR A 31 -13.24 3.87 0.15
N ASP A 32 -14.11 3.17 0.91
CA ASP A 32 -13.83 1.83 1.46
C ASP A 32 -12.74 1.81 2.54
N CYS A 33 -12.79 2.79 3.45
CA CYS A 33 -11.98 2.84 4.66
C CYS A 33 -12.35 1.71 5.62
N ILE A 34 -11.37 1.13 6.34
CA ILE A 34 -11.64 0.03 7.28
C ILE A 34 -12.37 0.53 8.54
N GLU A 35 -13.70 0.52 8.59
CA GLU A 35 -14.43 1.13 9.72
C GLU A 35 -14.51 0.28 11.01
N PHE A 36 -14.17 -1.00 10.94
CA PHE A 36 -14.50 -1.97 12.00
C PHE A 36 -13.33 -2.38 12.92
N ASN A 37 -12.10 -1.95 12.62
CA ASN A 37 -10.94 -2.33 13.41
C ASN A 37 -9.90 -1.22 13.48
N ASP A 38 -9.86 -0.54 14.62
CA ASP A 38 -8.91 0.53 14.92
C ASP A 38 -7.46 0.11 14.69
N ARG A 39 -7.09 -1.14 14.98
CA ARG A 39 -5.71 -1.61 14.79
C ARG A 39 -5.26 -1.64 13.33
N PHE A 40 -6.21 -1.63 12.39
CA PHE A 40 -5.92 -1.53 10.97
C PHE A 40 -5.93 -0.08 10.45
N ARG A 41 -6.68 0.82 11.09
CA ARG A 41 -6.74 2.26 10.75
C ARG A 41 -5.61 3.07 11.36
N TYR A 42 -5.35 2.89 12.65
CA TYR A 42 -4.33 3.64 13.36
C TYR A 42 -2.94 3.14 12.97
N SER A 43 -2.28 3.90 12.11
CA SER A 43 -0.98 3.52 11.57
C SER A 43 -0.12 4.74 11.28
N ASP A 44 1.15 4.47 10.99
CA ASP A 44 2.07 5.49 10.52
C ASP A 44 1.61 6.01 9.14
N VAL A 45 1.44 7.32 8.99
CA VAL A 45 1.08 7.94 7.69
C VAL A 45 2.05 7.60 6.56
N ALA A 46 3.32 7.33 6.88
CA ALA A 46 4.30 6.86 5.91
C ALA A 46 3.95 5.46 5.37
N SER A 47 3.40 4.59 6.21
CA SER A 47 2.91 3.27 5.79
C SER A 47 1.73 3.38 4.83
N GLU A 48 0.85 4.34 5.07
CA GLU A 48 -0.35 4.57 4.26
C GLU A 48 0.01 5.08 2.85
N ILE A 49 0.89 6.08 2.78
CA ILE A 49 1.36 6.62 1.50
C ILE A 49 2.22 5.59 0.74
N ALA A 50 3.07 4.85 1.46
CA ALA A 50 3.83 3.76 0.86
C ALA A 50 2.92 2.67 0.27
N PHE A 51 1.76 2.42 0.87
CA PHE A 51 0.84 1.41 0.35
C PHE A 51 0.24 1.82 -1.00
N LEU A 52 -0.25 3.05 -1.12
CA LEU A 52 -0.75 3.58 -2.39
C LEU A 52 0.36 3.64 -3.44
N ALA A 53 1.55 4.12 -3.08
CA ALA A 53 2.70 4.19 -3.99
C ALA A 53 3.14 2.80 -4.48
N MET A 54 3.12 1.79 -3.60
CA MET A 54 3.41 0.39 -3.98
C MET A 54 2.38 -0.14 -4.99
N ASP A 55 1.09 0.13 -4.80
CA ASP A 55 0.09 -0.34 -5.75
C ASP A 55 0.21 0.38 -7.11
N VAL A 56 0.63 1.65 -7.12
CA VAL A 56 0.97 2.39 -8.35
C VAL A 56 2.20 1.79 -9.05
N ASP A 57 3.23 1.38 -8.31
CA ASP A 57 4.40 0.68 -8.87
C ASP A 57 4.00 -0.65 -9.52
N ARG A 58 3.02 -1.38 -8.94
CA ARG A 58 2.48 -2.61 -9.54
C ARG A 58 1.83 -2.36 -10.92
N TYR A 59 1.27 -1.18 -11.14
CA TYR A 59 0.77 -0.75 -12.45
C TYR A 59 1.88 -0.26 -13.40
N GLN A 60 3.15 -0.46 -13.04
CA GLN A 60 4.34 -0.01 -13.77
C GLN A 60 4.39 1.51 -13.98
N GLN A 61 3.83 2.27 -13.04
CA GLN A 61 3.80 3.73 -13.08
C GLN A 61 4.75 4.35 -12.04
N ALA A 62 6.03 3.93 -12.04
CA ALA A 62 7.03 4.40 -11.07
C ALA A 62 7.16 5.94 -11.03
N GLY A 63 7.03 6.61 -12.18
CA GLY A 63 7.01 8.08 -12.24
C GLY A 63 5.87 8.72 -11.44
N LEU A 64 4.65 8.14 -11.50
CA LEU A 64 3.51 8.61 -10.72
C LEU A 64 3.66 8.28 -9.23
N SER A 65 4.22 7.12 -8.90
CA SER A 65 4.56 6.73 -7.53
C SER A 65 5.56 7.70 -6.90
N HIS A 66 6.63 8.05 -7.62
CA HIS A 66 7.60 9.06 -7.17
C HIS A 66 6.96 10.44 -7.04
N TYR A 67 6.13 10.85 -8.00
CA TYR A 67 5.41 12.12 -7.93
C TYR A 67 4.48 12.21 -6.72
N LEU A 68 3.73 11.13 -6.43
CA LEU A 68 2.85 11.02 -5.26
C LEU A 68 3.64 11.19 -3.96
N VAL A 69 4.70 10.41 -3.79
CA VAL A 69 5.53 10.43 -2.57
C VAL A 69 6.20 11.79 -2.38
N ASN A 70 6.84 12.33 -3.43
CA ASN A 70 7.54 13.61 -3.34
C ASN A 70 6.58 14.77 -3.06
N THR A 71 5.40 14.77 -3.69
CA THR A 71 4.34 15.76 -3.40
C THR A 71 3.88 15.65 -1.95
N TYR A 72 3.66 14.44 -1.44
CA TYR A 72 3.26 14.25 -0.05
C TYR A 72 4.33 14.72 0.93
N VAL A 73 5.60 14.34 0.73
CA VAL A 73 6.72 14.78 1.58
C VAL A 73 6.85 16.29 1.58
N LYS A 74 6.75 16.92 0.41
CA LYS A 74 6.81 18.39 0.27
C LYS A 74 5.71 19.10 1.05
N LEU A 75 4.48 18.59 1.02
CA LEU A 75 3.33 19.21 1.69
C LEU A 75 3.26 18.89 3.19
N SER A 76 3.73 17.71 3.60
CA SER A 76 3.68 17.25 4.99
C SER A 76 4.94 17.56 5.80
N HIS A 77 6.03 17.94 5.12
CA HIS A 77 7.37 18.10 5.67
C HIS A 77 7.91 16.83 6.36
N ASP A 78 7.49 15.65 5.89
CA ASP A 78 7.86 14.36 6.46
C ASP A 78 9.01 13.70 5.70
N GLU A 79 10.22 14.25 5.83
CA GLU A 79 11.40 13.74 5.10
C GLU A 79 11.79 12.31 5.52
N GLU A 80 11.59 11.93 6.80
CA GLU A 80 11.84 10.58 7.32
C GLU A 80 10.99 9.50 6.61
N LEU A 81 9.88 9.89 5.98
CA LEU A 81 9.09 8.97 5.15
C LEU A 81 9.94 8.34 4.04
N LEU A 82 10.86 9.08 3.43
CA LEU A 82 11.71 8.58 2.35
C LEU A 82 12.63 7.47 2.84
N GLU A 83 13.15 7.58 4.06
CA GLU A 83 13.98 6.55 4.71
C GLU A 83 13.18 5.27 5.00
N LEU A 84 11.88 5.41 5.28
CA LEU A 84 10.98 4.30 5.60
C LEU A 84 10.24 3.72 4.39
N LEU A 85 10.33 4.38 3.23
CA LEU A 85 9.47 4.12 2.09
C LEU A 85 9.58 2.68 1.59
N ASN A 86 10.79 2.22 1.28
CA ASN A 86 11.01 0.88 0.73
C ASN A 86 10.67 -0.22 1.75
N PHE A 87 10.92 0.03 3.05
CA PHE A 87 10.48 -0.87 4.12
C PHE A 87 8.96 -1.05 4.11
N TYR A 88 8.19 0.04 4.11
CA TYR A 88 6.74 -0.04 4.11
C TYR A 88 6.17 -0.56 2.79
N LYS A 89 6.74 -0.18 1.64
CA LYS A 89 6.35 -0.72 0.33
C LYS A 89 6.57 -2.24 0.28
N CYS A 90 7.72 -2.72 0.75
CA CYS A 90 8.02 -4.16 0.86
C CYS A 90 7.01 -4.88 1.76
N TYR A 91 6.78 -4.36 2.97
CA TYR A 91 5.81 -4.92 3.90
C TYR A 91 4.41 -5.01 3.29
N ARG A 92 3.92 -3.92 2.67
CA ARG A 92 2.57 -3.87 2.07
C ARG A 92 2.46 -4.80 0.86
N ALA A 93 3.46 -4.84 0.00
CA ALA A 93 3.51 -5.77 -1.12
C ALA A 93 3.44 -7.23 -0.63
N TYR A 94 4.23 -7.58 0.39
CA TYR A 94 4.19 -8.93 0.99
C TYR A 94 2.81 -9.26 1.57
N VAL A 95 2.19 -8.33 2.32
CA VAL A 95 0.84 -8.52 2.87
C VAL A 95 -0.19 -8.76 1.76
N ARG A 96 -0.14 -8.01 0.65
CA ARG A 96 -1.04 -8.21 -0.49
C ARG A 96 -0.82 -9.55 -1.18
N GLY A 97 0.43 -9.97 -1.36
CA GLY A 97 0.77 -11.30 -1.84
C GLY A 97 0.19 -12.40 -0.96
N LYS A 98 0.40 -12.30 0.37
CA LYS A 98 -0.12 -13.26 1.36
C LYS A 98 -1.65 -13.34 1.37
N VAL A 99 -2.33 -12.20 1.43
CA VAL A 99 -3.81 -12.15 1.42
C VAL A 99 -4.36 -12.70 0.11
N GLY A 100 -3.72 -12.37 -1.02
CA GLY A 100 -4.07 -12.93 -2.33
C GLY A 100 -3.96 -14.46 -2.36
N SER A 101 -2.92 -15.03 -1.74
CA SER A 101 -2.73 -16.48 -1.66
C SER A 101 -3.84 -17.18 -0.89
N PHE A 102 -4.37 -16.60 0.20
CA PHE A 102 -5.49 -17.21 0.94
C PHE A 102 -6.75 -17.36 0.11
N LYS A 103 -6.98 -16.47 -0.88
CA LYS A 103 -8.15 -16.56 -1.77
C LYS A 103 -8.13 -17.83 -2.63
N ILE A 104 -6.97 -18.43 -2.88
CA ILE A 104 -6.84 -19.63 -3.73
C ILE A 104 -7.50 -20.84 -3.08
N GLU A 105 -7.51 -20.91 -1.74
CA GLU A 105 -8.11 -21.99 -0.95
C GLU A 105 -9.63 -21.84 -0.79
N ASP A 106 -10.21 -20.71 -1.22
CA ASP A 106 -11.65 -20.48 -1.13
C ASP A 106 -12.40 -21.36 -2.15
N PRO A 107 -13.26 -22.30 -1.70
CA PRO A 107 -14.02 -23.17 -2.59
C PRO A 107 -15.06 -22.41 -3.45
N CYS A 108 -15.39 -21.17 -3.09
CA CYS A 108 -16.33 -20.32 -3.85
C CYS A 108 -15.70 -19.70 -5.10
N ILE A 109 -14.36 -19.78 -5.25
CA ILE A 109 -13.66 -19.20 -6.40
C ILE A 109 -13.53 -20.22 -7.52
N PRO A 110 -14.04 -19.94 -8.74
CA PRO A 110 -13.91 -20.83 -9.89
C PRO A 110 -12.44 -21.11 -10.23
N GLU A 111 -12.13 -22.34 -10.65
CA GLU A 111 -10.75 -22.76 -10.95
C GLU A 111 -10.05 -21.87 -11.99
N ARG A 112 -10.81 -21.40 -13.00
CA ARG A 112 -10.33 -20.45 -14.02
C ARG A 112 -9.82 -19.13 -13.45
N GLU A 113 -10.35 -18.72 -12.29
CA GLU A 113 -10.03 -17.46 -11.63
C GLU A 113 -8.83 -17.60 -10.69
N LYS A 114 -8.60 -18.81 -10.15
CA LYS A 114 -7.47 -19.11 -9.25
C LYS A 114 -6.11 -18.86 -9.93
N ALA A 115 -5.98 -19.19 -11.21
CA ALA A 115 -4.77 -18.91 -11.97
C ALA A 115 -4.46 -17.40 -12.03
N ARG A 116 -5.49 -16.55 -12.21
CA ARG A 116 -5.35 -15.09 -12.21
C ARG A 116 -4.97 -14.58 -10.83
N ILE A 117 -5.64 -15.05 -9.78
CA ILE A 117 -5.32 -14.69 -8.38
C ILE A 117 -3.88 -15.05 -8.03
N LEU A 118 -3.44 -16.26 -8.39
CA LEU A 118 -2.06 -16.70 -8.15
C LEU A 118 -1.04 -15.83 -8.89
N SER A 119 -1.32 -15.46 -10.14
CA SER A 119 -0.47 -14.55 -10.91
C SER A 119 -0.34 -13.18 -10.23
N VAL A 120 -1.45 -12.62 -9.76
CA VAL A 120 -1.47 -11.34 -9.02
C VAL A 120 -0.74 -11.46 -7.67
N ALA A 121 -0.94 -12.53 -6.92
CA ALA A 121 -0.24 -12.75 -5.65
C ALA A 121 1.29 -12.84 -5.86
N ARG A 122 1.73 -13.56 -6.90
CA ARG A 122 3.15 -13.65 -7.29
C ARG A 122 3.74 -12.31 -7.69
N SER A 123 3.00 -11.45 -8.39
CA SER A 123 3.52 -10.13 -8.78
C SER A 123 3.78 -9.25 -7.57
N TYR A 124 2.94 -9.32 -6.53
CA TYR A 124 3.18 -8.62 -5.27
C TYR A 124 4.44 -9.13 -4.54
N PHE A 125 4.72 -10.43 -4.53
CA PHE A 125 5.96 -10.94 -3.92
C PHE A 125 7.21 -10.50 -4.68
N LYS A 126 7.18 -10.49 -6.02
CA LYS A 126 8.28 -9.93 -6.83
C LYS A 126 8.48 -8.44 -6.56
N LEU A 127 7.39 -7.71 -6.42
CA LEU A 127 7.44 -6.29 -6.09
C LEU A 127 8.05 -6.07 -4.70
N ALA A 128 7.68 -6.88 -3.70
CA ALA A 128 8.29 -6.85 -2.37
C ALA A 128 9.81 -7.09 -2.43
N GLU A 129 10.25 -8.11 -3.18
CA GLU A 129 11.66 -8.40 -3.40
C GLU A 129 12.40 -7.21 -4.02
N SER A 130 11.81 -6.54 -5.02
CA SER A 130 12.43 -5.39 -5.70
C SER A 130 12.79 -4.25 -4.75
N TYR A 131 12.00 -4.02 -3.70
CA TYR A 131 12.29 -2.96 -2.72
C TYR A 131 13.40 -3.32 -1.72
N THR A 132 13.81 -4.60 -1.66
CA THR A 132 14.92 -5.04 -0.79
C THR A 132 16.28 -4.83 -1.42
N LEU A 133 16.34 -4.65 -2.74
CA LEU A 133 17.58 -4.66 -3.50
C LEU A 133 18.29 -3.30 -3.56
N GLY A 134 17.72 -2.24 -2.99
CA GLY A 134 18.35 -0.92 -2.84
C GLY A 134 18.96 -0.36 -4.13
N GLU A 135 18.19 0.41 -4.89
CA GLU A 135 18.77 1.30 -5.93
C GLU A 135 19.33 2.57 -5.30
#